data_AF-A0A6A3JN23-F1
#
_entry.id   AF-A0A6A3JN23-F1
#
_cell.length_a   1.000
_cell.length_b   1.000
_cell.length_c   1.000
_cell.angle_alpha   90.00
_cell.angle_beta   90.00
_cell.angle_gamma   90.00
#
_symmetry.space_group_name_H-M   'P 1'
#
loop_
_entity.id
_entity.type
_entity.pdbx_description
1 polymer ?
#
loop_
_entity_poly.entity_id
_entity_poly.type
_entity_poly.pdbx_seq_one_letter_code
_entity_poly.pdbx_strand_id
1 'polypeptide(L)'
;MTRVLYRKLLVDKVLPAIWAKLPVRRGTTVFVPQDNAGPHVGEDDTELETAGKVDGWTALQYRKATYDTNGLIEAVQEAFDEVKWQTLDKCFVTLQKVMVAILLDDGSNSFKLPCVGRHVAVNGRMPLSVKVSQDAVTNGYSKLYL
;
A
#
# COMPACT_ATOMS: atom_id res chain seq x y z
N MET A 1 0.08 -18.95 6.59
CA MET A 1 -1.06 -19.18 5.68
C MET A 1 -0.58 -20.10 4.56
N THR A 2 -1.30 -21.17 4.22
CA THR A 2 -0.92 -22.04 3.08
C THR A 2 -1.53 -21.50 1.78
N ARG A 3 -0.95 -21.84 0.62
CA ARG A 3 -1.48 -21.45 -0.70
C ARG A 3 -2.96 -21.83 -0.88
N VAL A 4 -3.35 -23.01 -0.39
CA VAL A 4 -4.72 -23.53 -0.44
C VAL A 4 -5.67 -22.68 0.42
N LEU A 5 -5.27 -22.35 1.66
CA LEU A 5 -6.08 -21.50 2.54
C LEU A 5 -6.20 -20.08 2.00
N TYR A 6 -5.12 -19.55 1.42
CA TYR A 6 -5.10 -18.22 0.83
C TYR A 6 -6.03 -18.14 -0.39
N ARG A 7 -6.00 -19.14 -1.27
CA ARG A 7 -6.97 -19.28 -2.39
C ARG A 7 -8.41 -19.25 -1.91
N LYS A 8 -8.71 -20.06 -0.91
CA LYS A 8 -10.05 -20.17 -0.36
C LYS A 8 -10.54 -18.83 0.20
N LEU A 9 -9.66 -18.06 0.83
CA LEU A 9 -9.99 -16.71 1.29
C LEU A 9 -10.27 -15.74 0.12
N LEU A 10 -9.50 -15.83 -0.97
CA LEU A 10 -9.73 -15.00 -2.16
C LEU A 10 -11.10 -15.28 -2.78
N VAL A 11 -11.40 -16.56 -3.00
CA VAL A 11 -12.64 -17.03 -3.62
C VAL A 11 -13.85 -16.77 -2.73
N ASP A 12 -13.80 -17.20 -1.46
CA ASP A 12 -14.98 -17.22 -0.58
C ASP A 12 -15.28 -15.84 0.04
N LYS A 13 -14.28 -14.95 0.15
CA LYS A 13 -14.42 -13.71 0.92
C LYS A 13 -14.04 -12.46 0.14
N VAL A 14 -12.87 -12.44 -0.51
CA VAL A 14 -12.33 -11.21 -1.11
C VAL A 14 -13.09 -10.82 -2.38
N LEU A 15 -13.23 -11.75 -3.34
CA LEU A 15 -13.93 -11.46 -4.60
C LEU A 15 -15.40 -11.06 -4.38
N PRO A 16 -16.20 -11.77 -3.55
CA PRO A 16 -17.57 -11.34 -3.26
C PRO A 16 -17.65 -9.94 -2.64
N ALA A 17 -16.72 -9.60 -1.74
CA ALA A 17 -16.69 -8.28 -1.10
C ALA A 17 -16.33 -7.17 -2.10
N ILE A 18 -15.47 -7.45 -3.08
CA ILE A 18 -15.12 -6.53 -4.17
C ILE A 18 -16.36 -6.27 -5.03
N TRP A 19 -17.06 -7.33 -5.45
CA TRP A 19 -18.27 -7.23 -6.27
C TRP A 19 -19.40 -6.47 -5.58
N ALA A 20 -19.54 -6.62 -4.27
CA ALA A 20 -20.54 -5.89 -3.48
C ALA A 20 -20.25 -4.39 -3.34
N LYS A 21 -18.99 -3.95 -3.46
CA LYS A 21 -18.56 -2.59 -3.11
C LYS A 21 -18.16 -1.72 -4.29
N LEU A 22 -17.85 -2.28 -5.46
CA LEU A 22 -17.39 -1.49 -6.60
C LEU A 22 -18.55 -0.74 -7.29
N PRO A 23 -18.38 0.57 -7.59
CA PRO A 23 -19.38 1.36 -8.31
C PRO A 23 -19.56 0.82 -9.73
N VAL A 24 -20.80 0.45 -10.01
CA VAL A 24 -21.25 -0.39 -11.13
C VAL A 24 -20.85 0.14 -12.52
N ARG A 25 -20.01 -0.62 -13.23
CA ARG A 25 -20.06 -0.74 -14.70
C ARG A 25 -19.79 -2.20 -15.09
N ARG A 26 -20.84 -2.91 -15.54
CA ARG A 26 -20.70 -4.24 -16.15
C ARG A 26 -19.71 -4.14 -17.31
N GLY A 27 -18.78 -5.10 -17.42
CA GLY A 27 -17.71 -5.09 -18.42
C GLY A 27 -16.39 -4.47 -17.97
N THR A 28 -16.19 -4.19 -16.67
CA THR A 28 -14.92 -3.64 -16.16
C THR A 28 -14.02 -4.77 -15.65
N THR A 29 -12.76 -4.75 -16.08
CA THR A 29 -11.70 -5.59 -15.51
C THR A 29 -11.18 -4.98 -14.23
N VAL A 30 -11.11 -5.76 -13.16
CA VAL A 30 -10.56 -5.35 -11.87
C VAL A 30 -9.24 -6.06 -11.65
N PHE A 31 -8.18 -5.27 -11.43
CA PHE A 31 -6.89 -5.83 -11.07
C PHE A 31 -6.79 -5.94 -9.55
N VAL A 32 -6.46 -7.13 -9.06
CA VAL A 32 -6.22 -7.42 -7.64
C VAL A 32 -4.71 -7.42 -7.41
N PRO A 33 -4.14 -6.38 -6.77
CA PRO A 33 -2.73 -6.38 -6.40
C PRO A 33 -2.45 -7.44 -5.33
N GLN A 34 -1.33 -8.15 -5.46
CA GLN A 34 -0.79 -9.03 -4.42
C GLN A 34 0.59 -8.54 -4.00
N ASP A 35 0.99 -8.84 -2.77
CA ASP A 35 2.36 -8.67 -2.30
C ASP A 35 3.23 -9.86 -2.76
N ASN A 36 4.56 -9.80 -2.66
CA ASN A 36 5.45 -10.89 -3.09
C ASN A 36 5.63 -11.98 -2.01
N ALA A 37 4.57 -12.35 -1.30
CA ALA A 37 4.63 -13.33 -0.20
C ALA A 37 4.61 -14.79 -0.70
N GLY A 38 5.33 -15.69 -0.02
CA GLY A 38 5.52 -17.08 -0.45
C GLY A 38 4.28 -18.00 -0.64
N PRO A 39 3.07 -17.75 -0.09
CA PRO A 39 1.94 -18.65 -0.29
C PRO A 39 0.96 -18.15 -1.37
N HIS A 40 1.44 -17.72 -2.53
CA HIS A 40 0.56 -17.26 -3.60
C HIS A 40 0.09 -18.37 -4.53
N VAL A 41 -1.19 -18.28 -4.85
CA VAL A 41 -1.92 -19.09 -5.83
C VAL A 41 -1.37 -18.74 -7.21
N GLY A 42 -0.99 -19.74 -8.00
CA GLY A 42 -0.40 -19.52 -9.31
C GLY A 42 -1.37 -18.79 -10.26
N GLU A 43 -0.82 -18.16 -11.30
CA GLU A 43 -1.58 -17.36 -12.27
C GLU A 43 -2.65 -18.18 -13.01
N ASP A 44 -2.34 -19.44 -13.30
CA ASP A 44 -3.22 -20.40 -13.99
C ASP A 44 -4.20 -21.11 -13.04
N ASP A 45 -4.46 -20.52 -11.88
CA ASP A 45 -5.35 -21.15 -10.92
C ASP A 45 -6.79 -21.12 -11.40
N THR A 46 -7.21 -22.23 -11.99
CA THR A 46 -8.51 -22.38 -12.65
C THR A 46 -9.67 -22.06 -11.70
N GLU A 47 -9.51 -22.32 -10.40
CA GLU A 47 -10.51 -22.06 -9.37
C GLU A 47 -10.65 -20.56 -9.10
N LEU A 48 -9.53 -19.84 -9.00
CA LEU A 48 -9.53 -18.38 -8.86
C LEU A 48 -10.01 -17.68 -10.14
N GLU A 49 -9.62 -18.17 -11.33
CA GLU A 49 -10.06 -17.63 -12.61
C GLU A 49 -11.57 -17.79 -12.80
N THR A 50 -12.10 -18.97 -12.47
CA THR A 50 -13.54 -19.25 -12.55
C THR A 50 -14.31 -18.36 -11.58
N ALA A 51 -13.86 -18.24 -10.32
CA ALA A 51 -14.49 -17.39 -9.33
C ALA A 51 -14.37 -15.88 -9.64
N GLY A 52 -13.30 -15.48 -10.35
CA GLY A 52 -13.02 -14.12 -10.76
C GLY A 52 -13.90 -13.63 -11.92
N LYS A 53 -14.62 -14.53 -12.60
CA LYS A 53 -15.50 -14.22 -13.74
C LYS A 53 -16.97 -14.40 -13.36
N VAL A 54 -17.66 -13.31 -13.03
CA VAL A 54 -19.10 -13.32 -12.66
C VAL A 54 -19.82 -12.16 -13.34
N ASP A 55 -20.96 -12.41 -13.99
CA ASP A 55 -21.87 -11.38 -14.53
C ASP A 55 -21.20 -10.23 -15.33
N GLY A 56 -20.19 -10.56 -16.14
CA GLY A 56 -19.45 -9.60 -16.96
C GLY A 56 -18.34 -8.83 -16.22
N TRP A 57 -18.00 -9.25 -15.01
CA TRP A 57 -16.82 -8.82 -14.27
C TRP A 57 -15.69 -9.82 -14.46
N THR A 58 -14.46 -9.32 -14.53
CA THR A 58 -13.25 -10.15 -14.56
C THR A 58 -12.25 -9.63 -13.53
N ALA A 59 -11.90 -10.45 -12.53
CA ALA A 59 -10.77 -10.20 -11.64
C ALA A 59 -9.50 -10.81 -12.23
N LEU A 60 -8.50 -9.98 -12.50
CA LEU A 60 -7.16 -10.42 -12.89
C LEU A 60 -6.19 -10.11 -11.75
N GLN A 61 -5.22 -10.99 -11.50
CA GLN A 61 -4.10 -10.63 -10.64
C GLN A 61 -3.26 -9.55 -11.34
N TYR A 62 -2.89 -8.49 -10.63
CA TYR A 62 -2.02 -7.44 -11.19
C TYR A 62 -0.62 -8.00 -11.39
N ARG A 63 -0.17 -8.14 -12.65
CA ARG A 63 1.20 -8.48 -13.00
C ARG A 63 1.69 -7.57 -14.12
N LYS A 64 2.91 -7.03 -13.96
CA LYS A 64 3.73 -6.62 -15.09
C LYS A 64 4.54 -7.85 -15.48
N ALA A 65 4.03 -8.62 -16.45
CA ALA A 65 4.61 -9.91 -16.78
C ALA A 65 6.00 -9.72 -17.41
N THR A 66 7.01 -10.26 -16.74
CA THR A 66 8.40 -10.24 -17.20
C THR A 66 8.88 -11.67 -17.25
N TYR A 67 9.30 -12.14 -18.43
CA TYR A 67 9.65 -13.54 -18.67
C TYR A 67 11.16 -13.81 -18.64
N ASP A 68 11.95 -12.76 -18.48
CA ASP A 68 13.41 -12.82 -18.34
C ASP A 68 13.93 -11.66 -17.48
N THR A 69 15.23 -11.68 -17.20
CA THR A 69 15.92 -10.66 -16.39
C THR A 69 15.83 -9.26 -17.03
N ASN A 70 15.86 -9.16 -18.35
CA ASN A 70 15.82 -7.87 -19.05
C ASN A 70 14.45 -7.22 -18.90
N GLY A 71 13.38 -7.99 -19.09
CA GLY A 71 12.01 -7.53 -18.87
C GLY A 71 11.80 -7.10 -17.41
N LEU A 72 12.43 -7.79 -16.44
CA LEU A 72 12.38 -7.36 -15.04
C LEU A 72 13.07 -6.01 -14.82
N ILE A 73 14.25 -5.80 -15.41
CA ILE A 73 14.99 -4.53 -15.31
C ILE A 73 14.17 -3.39 -15.93
N GLU A 74 13.60 -3.58 -17.11
CA GLU A 74 12.75 -2.59 -17.78
C GLU A 74 11.50 -2.29 -16.96
N ALA A 75 10.85 -3.32 -16.40
CA ALA A 75 9.67 -3.15 -15.57
C ALA A 75 9.95 -2.32 -14.31
N VAL A 76 11.10 -2.56 -13.67
CA VAL A 76 11.58 -1.81 -12.51
C VAL A 76 11.93 -0.38 -12.89
N GLN A 77 12.64 -0.17 -14.00
CA GLN A 77 13.03 1.15 -14.46
C GLN A 77 11.80 2.01 -14.79
N GLU A 78 10.82 1.46 -15.50
CA GLU A 78 9.59 2.16 -15.83
C GLU A 78 8.76 2.46 -14.56
N ALA A 79 8.70 1.52 -13.59
CA ALA A 79 8.05 1.79 -12.31
C ALA A 79 8.76 2.91 -11.52
N PHE A 80 10.10 2.96 -11.60
CA PHE A 80 10.89 4.02 -10.99
C PHE A 80 10.61 5.38 -11.65
N ASP A 81 10.58 5.43 -12.98
CA ASP A 81 10.33 6.64 -13.76
C ASP A 81 8.87 7.15 -13.61
N GLU A 82 7.92 6.24 -13.42
CA GLU A 82 6.51 6.56 -13.16
C GLU A 82 6.32 7.22 -11.77
N VAL A 83 7.11 6.81 -10.77
CA VAL A 83 7.03 7.36 -9.42
C VAL A 83 7.67 8.75 -9.36
N LYS A 84 6.81 9.77 -9.41
CA LYS A 84 7.20 11.16 -9.20
C LYS A 84 7.93 11.35 -7.86
N TRP A 85 9.08 12.04 -7.88
CA TRP A 85 9.87 12.34 -6.66
C TRP A 85 9.04 13.02 -5.56
N GLN A 86 8.03 13.80 -5.93
CA GLN A 86 7.10 14.45 -4.99
C GLN A 86 6.31 13.43 -4.15
N THR A 87 6.08 12.22 -4.67
CA THR A 87 5.44 11.12 -3.93
C THR A 87 6.37 10.63 -2.83
N LEU A 88 7.66 10.43 -3.14
CA LEU A 88 8.68 10.02 -2.16
C LEU A 88 8.86 11.08 -1.07
N ASP A 89 8.97 12.34 -1.46
CA ASP A 89 9.07 13.48 -0.55
C ASP A 89 7.89 13.56 0.44
N LYS A 90 6.66 13.37 -0.07
CA LYS A 90 5.46 13.31 0.76
C LYS A 90 5.48 12.12 1.71
N CYS A 91 5.88 10.94 1.24
CA CYS A 91 5.98 9.74 2.07
C CYS A 91 6.98 9.95 3.21
N PHE A 92 8.15 10.53 2.93
CA PHE A 92 9.19 10.78 3.93
C PHE A 92 8.72 11.77 5.00
N VAL A 93 8.09 12.88 4.62
CA VAL A 93 7.51 13.82 5.60
C VAL A 93 6.36 13.20 6.39
N THR A 94 5.53 12.38 5.74
CA THR A 94 4.43 11.68 6.42
C THR A 94 4.97 10.74 7.48
N LEU A 95 6.02 9.97 7.16
CA LEU A 95 6.70 9.08 8.09
C LEU A 95 7.23 9.86 9.31
N GLN A 96 7.91 10.97 9.08
CA GLN A 96 8.41 11.79 10.18
C GLN A 96 7.28 12.34 11.06
N LYS A 97 6.17 12.79 10.47
CA LYS A 97 5.00 13.24 11.25
C LYS A 97 4.36 12.10 12.05
N VAL A 98 4.31 10.89 11.49
CA VAL A 98 3.83 9.70 12.21
C VAL A 98 4.73 9.40 13.41
N MET A 99 6.05 9.48 13.26
CA MET A 99 6.99 9.33 14.39
C MET A 99 6.74 10.37 15.50
N VAL A 100 6.47 11.63 15.14
CA VAL A 100 6.08 12.66 16.11
C VAL A 100 4.75 12.34 16.80
N ALA A 101 3.77 11.83 16.06
CA ALA A 101 2.49 11.42 16.63
C ALA A 101 2.64 10.26 17.62
N ILE A 102 3.49 9.28 17.31
CA ILE A 102 3.83 8.17 18.22
C ILE A 102 4.47 8.72 19.52
N LEU A 103 5.40 9.66 19.41
CA LEU A 103 6.05 10.28 20.57
C LEU A 103 5.06 11.05 21.45
N LEU A 104 4.06 11.69 20.84
CA LEU A 104 3.01 12.42 21.56
C LEU A 104 1.94 11.50 22.17
N ASP A 105 1.74 10.31 21.62
CA ASP A 105 0.78 9.30 22.08
C ASP A 105 1.46 8.22 22.95
N ASP A 106 2.58 8.53 23.62
CA ASP A 106 3.29 7.61 24.52
C ASP A 106 3.62 6.23 23.88
N GLY A 107 3.91 6.20 22.57
CA GLY A 107 4.20 4.96 21.83
C GLY A 107 2.98 4.18 21.34
N SER A 108 1.76 4.66 21.61
CA SER A 108 0.52 4.06 21.12
C SER A 108 0.31 4.29 19.61
N ASN A 109 -0.58 3.50 19.01
CA ASN A 109 -1.02 3.61 17.62
C ASN A 109 -2.46 4.14 17.49
N SER A 110 -2.95 4.81 18.54
CA SER A 110 -4.32 5.33 18.63
C SER A 110 -4.46 6.74 18.06
N PHE A 111 -3.36 7.31 17.56
CA PHE A 111 -3.35 8.63 16.95
C PHE A 111 -4.00 8.63 15.55
N LYS A 112 -4.56 9.79 15.18
CA LYS A 112 -5.05 10.01 13.81
C LYS A 112 -3.86 10.21 12.88
N LEU A 113 -3.89 9.59 11.70
CA LEU A 113 -2.84 9.75 10.71
C LEU A 113 -2.64 11.24 10.36
N PRO A 114 -1.43 11.79 10.55
CA PRO A 114 -1.17 13.19 10.30
C PRO A 114 -1.16 13.49 8.80
N CYS A 115 -2.02 14.40 8.36
CA CYS A 115 -2.07 14.80 6.96
C CYS A 115 -0.89 15.75 6.61
N VAL A 116 -0.25 15.52 5.45
CA VAL A 116 0.77 16.42 4.90
C VAL A 116 0.13 17.31 3.84
N GLY A 117 -0.26 18.52 4.24
CA GLY A 117 -0.80 19.53 3.33
C GLY A 117 0.27 20.10 2.38
N ARG A 118 -0.17 20.61 1.23
CA ARG A 118 0.70 21.24 0.22
C ARG A 118 1.50 22.44 0.76
N HIS A 119 0.99 23.10 1.81
CA HIS A 119 1.61 24.27 2.44
C HIS A 119 2.88 23.95 3.26
N VAL A 120 3.21 22.67 3.45
CA VAL A 120 4.45 22.25 4.12
C VAL A 120 5.67 22.37 3.20
N ALA A 121 5.47 22.41 1.88
CA ALA A 121 6.55 22.54 0.93
C ALA A 121 7.11 23.98 0.89
N VAL A 122 8.43 24.11 0.96
CA VAL A 122 9.15 25.38 0.81
C VAL A 122 9.80 25.39 -0.58
N ASN A 123 9.53 26.42 -1.39
CA ASN A 123 9.99 26.52 -2.78
C ASN A 123 9.62 25.27 -3.64
N GLY A 124 8.47 24.67 -3.36
CA GLY A 124 7.98 23.49 -4.09
C GLY A 124 8.60 22.15 -3.68
N ARG A 125 9.50 22.12 -2.67
CA ARG A 125 10.10 20.90 -2.12
C ARG A 125 9.66 20.66 -0.69
N MET A 126 9.55 19.39 -0.30
CA MET A 126 9.27 19.07 1.09
C MET A 126 10.49 19.33 1.98
N PRO A 127 10.30 19.67 3.27
CA PRO A 127 11.41 19.83 4.18
C PRO A 127 12.09 18.48 4.42
N LEU A 128 13.43 18.49 4.51
CA LEU A 128 14.22 17.30 4.85
C LEU A 128 13.89 16.78 6.26
N SER A 129 13.54 17.69 7.18
CA SER A 129 13.16 17.36 8.55
C SER A 129 11.95 18.16 9.00
N VAL A 130 10.99 17.50 9.65
CA VAL A 130 9.88 18.15 10.35
C VAL A 130 10.35 18.67 11.70
N LYS A 131 9.93 19.88 12.07
CA LYS A 131 10.17 20.39 13.41
C LYS A 131 9.38 19.55 14.43
N VAL A 132 10.08 19.04 15.42
CA VAL A 132 9.50 18.33 16.57
C VAL A 132 9.41 19.31 17.73
N SER A 133 8.29 19.33 18.46
CA SER A 133 8.15 20.19 19.64
C SER A 133 9.04 19.70 20.77
N GLN A 134 9.55 20.61 21.59
CA GLN A 134 10.35 20.26 22.76
C GLN A 134 9.55 19.37 23.72
N ASP A 135 8.24 19.60 23.86
CA ASP A 135 7.36 18.79 24.70
C ASP A 135 7.28 17.33 24.23
N ALA A 136 7.22 17.09 22.91
CA ALA A 136 7.22 15.73 22.36
C ALA A 136 8.53 14.99 22.65
N VAL A 137 9.66 15.70 22.59
CA VAL A 137 10.98 15.15 22.92
C VAL A 137 11.06 14.83 24.41
N THR A 138 10.66 15.77 25.27
CA THR A 138 10.70 15.60 26.72
C THR A 138 9.78 14.47 27.19
N ASN A 139 8.57 14.34 26.62
CA ASN A 139 7.65 13.25 26.96
C ASN A 139 8.16 11.89 26.47
N GLY A 140 8.67 11.81 25.24
CA GLY A 140 9.28 10.57 24.76
C GLY A 140 10.49 10.14 25.60
N TYR A 141 11.34 11.10 26.00
CA TYR A 141 12.52 10.82 26.82
C TYR A 141 12.14 10.37 28.23
N SER A 142 11.15 10.99 28.86
CA SER A 142 10.72 10.62 30.22
C SER A 142 10.20 9.18 30.27
N LYS A 143 9.49 8.71 29.25
CA LYS A 143 8.94 7.34 29.19
C LYS A 143 9.98 6.24 28.93
N LEU A 144 11.15 6.61 28.39
CA LEU A 144 12.22 5.65 28.11
C LEU A 144 13.17 5.45 29.30
N TYR A 145 13.27 6.44 30.19
CA TYR A 145 14.32 6.50 31.22
C TYR A 145 13.80 6.77 32.64
N LEU A 146 12.49 6.87 32.86
CA LEU A 146 11.82 6.90 34.17
C LEU A 146 10.77 5.81 34.24
#